data_AF-A0A963YVG6-F1
#
_entry.id   AF-A0A963YVG6-F1
#
_cell.length_a   1.000
_cell.length_b   1.000
_cell.length_c   1.000
_cell.angle_alpha   90.00
_cell.angle_beta   90.00
_cell.angle_gamma   90.00
#
_symmetry.space_group_name_H-M   'P 1'
#
loop_
_entity.id
_entity.type
_entity.pdbx_description
1 polymer ?
#
loop_
_entity_poly.entity_id
_entity_poly.type
_entity_poly.pdbx_seq_one_letter_code
_entity_poly.pdbx_strand_id
1 'polypeptide(L)'
;MRVLVLVRPDRSVIHRALAKIATGSNPADNYWRPGNMVAALDTMTGQIRRVVRGVGADLTECVAHPDTGGALIGTALPDWIKLRNLVTKAACVFPGIRTQSWDIALTDRGPVCLELNYGGDLNLAQLAEGRGVLDEAYRSHLSECGYRC
;
A
#
# COMPACT_ATOMS: atom_id res chain seq x y z
N MET A 1 -6.33 -1.16 3.64
CA MET A 1 -5.12 -1.32 2.78
C MET A 1 -4.78 0.00 2.11
N ARG A 2 -3.56 0.19 1.61
CA ARG A 2 -3.18 1.33 0.77
C ARG A 2 -2.46 0.88 -0.50
N VAL A 3 -2.80 1.49 -1.63
CA VAL A 3 -2.22 1.17 -2.94
C VAL A 3 -1.75 2.47 -3.61
N LEU A 4 -0.46 2.57 -3.87
CA LEU A 4 0.15 3.67 -4.61
C LEU A 4 0.07 3.37 -6.11
N VAL A 5 -0.66 4.20 -6.83
CA VAL A 5 -0.88 4.12 -8.26
C VAL A 5 -0.25 5.32 -8.96
N LEU A 6 0.52 5.02 -10.00
CA LEU A 6 1.10 6.00 -10.91
C LEU A 6 0.24 6.04 -12.17
N VAL A 7 -0.46 7.16 -12.38
CA VAL A 7 -1.28 7.37 -13.58
C VAL A 7 -0.40 7.94 -14.67
N ARG A 8 -0.24 7.19 -15.76
CA ARG A 8 0.50 7.56 -16.96
C ARG A 8 -0.49 7.88 -18.09
N PRO A 9 -0.05 8.50 -19.20
CA PRO A 9 -0.95 8.91 -20.27
C PRO A 9 -1.79 7.76 -20.86
N ASP A 10 -1.24 6.55 -20.92
CA ASP A 10 -1.83 5.37 -21.54
C ASP A 10 -2.35 4.34 -20.52
N ARG A 11 -1.90 4.39 -19.26
CA ARG A 11 -2.18 3.34 -18.26
C ARG A 11 -2.03 3.80 -16.81
N SER A 12 -2.68 3.07 -15.91
CA SER A 12 -2.47 3.17 -14.47
C SER A 12 -1.60 2.01 -13.98
N VAL A 13 -0.51 2.31 -13.27
CA VAL A 13 0.45 1.31 -12.76
C VAL A 13 0.39 1.25 -11.23
N ILE A 14 0.14 0.08 -10.67
CA ILE A 14 0.28 -0.14 -9.22
C ILE A 14 1.76 -0.24 -8.89
N HIS A 15 2.30 0.78 -8.23
CA HIS A 15 3.72 0.90 -7.95
C HIS A 15 4.13 0.29 -6.61
N ARG A 16 3.30 0.49 -5.58
CA ARG A 16 3.46 -0.12 -4.26
C ARG A 16 2.09 -0.48 -3.70
N ALA A 17 2.05 -1.54 -2.91
CA ALA A 17 0.85 -1.95 -2.20
C ALA A 17 1.22 -2.35 -0.77
N LEU A 18 0.39 -1.97 0.18
CA LEU A 18 0.60 -2.29 1.59
C LEU A 18 -0.72 -2.58 2.32
N ALA A 19 -0.66 -3.52 3.26
CA ALA A 19 -1.72 -3.75 4.21
C ALA A 19 -1.41 -3.05 5.53
N LYS A 20 -2.43 -2.40 6.08
CA LYS A 20 -2.43 -1.85 7.43
C LYS A 20 -3.07 -2.91 8.33
N ILE A 21 -2.39 -3.31 9.40
CA ILE A 21 -2.80 -4.43 10.25
C ILE A 21 -2.98 -3.89 11.67
N ALA A 22 -4.24 -3.85 12.12
CA ALA A 22 -4.56 -3.47 13.47
C ALA A 22 -4.22 -4.60 14.45
N THR A 23 -3.77 -4.23 15.66
CA THR A 23 -3.46 -5.18 16.75
C THR A 23 -4.18 -4.80 18.03
N GLY A 24 -4.29 -5.76 18.95
CA GLY A 24 -4.93 -5.59 20.25
C GLY A 24 -6.39 -5.17 20.11
N SER A 25 -6.78 -4.13 20.84
CA SER A 25 -8.12 -3.54 20.79
C SER A 25 -8.21 -2.29 19.94
N ASN A 26 -7.22 -2.02 19.07
CA ASN A 26 -7.24 -0.82 18.23
C ASN A 26 -8.44 -0.85 17.26
N PRO A 27 -9.33 0.18 17.28
CA PRO A 27 -10.52 0.20 16.43
C PRO A 27 -10.22 0.61 14.98
N ALA A 28 -8.99 1.04 14.69
CA ALA A 28 -8.58 1.55 13.40
C ALA A 28 -7.18 1.05 13.02
N ASP A 29 -6.95 0.97 11.71
CA ASP A 29 -5.78 0.35 11.11
C ASP A 29 -4.59 1.29 10.93
N ASN A 30 -4.72 2.59 11.20
CA ASN A 30 -3.63 3.50 10.88
C ASN A 30 -2.37 3.18 11.70
N TYR A 31 -1.21 3.55 11.15
CA TYR A 31 0.06 2.97 11.59
C TYR A 31 0.63 3.58 12.88
N TRP A 32 0.43 4.87 13.12
CA TRP A 32 0.83 5.59 14.33
C TRP A 32 0.23 5.12 15.68
N ARG A 33 -0.63 4.09 15.67
CA ARG A 33 -1.30 3.55 16.84
C ARG A 33 -0.37 2.50 17.43
N PRO A 34 -0.12 2.52 18.74
CA PRO A 34 0.75 1.54 19.37
C PRO A 34 0.37 0.10 18.98
N GLY A 35 1.38 -0.67 18.58
CA GLY A 35 1.24 -2.08 18.18
C GLY A 35 0.86 -2.32 16.72
N ASN A 36 0.18 -1.39 16.06
CA ASN A 36 -0.26 -1.58 14.67
C ASN A 36 0.94 -1.79 13.75
N MET A 37 0.71 -2.59 12.70
CA MET A 37 1.74 -3.03 11.77
C MET A 37 1.42 -2.56 10.35
N VAL A 38 2.45 -2.51 9.51
CA VAL A 38 2.32 -2.29 8.08
C VAL A 38 3.07 -3.36 7.31
N ALA A 39 2.42 -3.92 6.31
CA ALA A 39 2.93 -5.03 5.52
C ALA A 39 3.13 -4.60 4.07
N ALA A 40 4.32 -4.79 3.52
CA ALA A 40 4.58 -4.64 2.09
C ALA A 40 4.06 -5.86 1.34
N LEU A 41 3.38 -5.60 0.23
CA LEU A 41 2.71 -6.62 -0.57
C LEU A 41 3.36 -6.78 -1.93
N ASP A 42 3.27 -8.00 -2.44
CA ASP A 42 3.47 -8.24 -3.83
C ASP A 42 2.37 -7.62 -4.68
N THR A 43 2.74 -6.68 -5.55
CA THR A 43 1.76 -5.96 -6.38
C THR A 43 1.09 -6.89 -7.40
N MET A 44 1.73 -8.01 -7.76
CA MET A 44 1.18 -9.00 -8.69
C MET A 44 0.30 -10.02 -7.98
N THR A 45 0.76 -10.58 -6.86
CA THR A 45 0.13 -11.74 -6.20
C THR A 45 -0.67 -11.39 -4.94
N GLY A 46 -0.40 -10.24 -4.31
CA GLY A 46 -1.03 -9.84 -3.05
C GLY A 46 -0.44 -10.53 -1.82
N GLN A 47 0.69 -11.22 -1.99
CA GLN A 47 1.39 -11.89 -0.90
C GLN A 47 2.17 -10.89 -0.05
N ILE A 48 2.08 -11.05 1.26
CA ILE A 48 2.89 -10.28 2.22
C ILE A 48 4.35 -10.70 2.09
N ARG A 49 5.24 -9.73 1.84
CA ARG A 49 6.69 -9.96 1.73
C ARG A 49 7.49 -9.53 2.96
N ARG A 50 6.99 -8.52 3.67
CA ARG A 50 7.65 -7.91 4.83
C ARG A 50 6.61 -7.23 5.69
N VAL A 51 6.74 -7.32 7.01
CA VAL A 51 5.87 -6.61 7.96
C VAL A 51 6.72 -5.91 9.00
N VAL A 52 6.37 -4.67 9.32
CA VAL A 52 7.04 -3.89 10.37
C VAL A 52 6.07 -3.20 11.30
N ARG A 53 6.53 -2.92 12.52
CA ARG A 53 5.89 -2.05 13.51
C ARG A 53 6.91 -1.11 14.13
N GLY A 54 6.45 -0.04 14.76
CA GLY A 54 7.32 0.97 15.36
C GLY A 54 7.99 1.89 14.33
N VAL A 55 8.73 2.89 14.80
CA VAL A 55 9.41 3.86 13.94
C VAL A 55 10.81 4.15 14.49
N GLY A 56 11.71 4.62 13.62
CA GLY A 56 13.07 4.98 14.04
C GLY A 56 13.79 3.80 14.69
N ALA A 57 14.32 4.00 15.89
CA ALA A 57 15.05 2.98 16.64
C ALA A 57 14.16 1.81 17.11
N ASP A 58 12.85 2.02 17.24
CA ASP A 58 11.89 1.00 17.68
C ASP A 58 11.31 0.17 16.52
N LEU A 59 11.77 0.43 15.28
CA LEU A 59 11.29 -0.29 14.11
C LEU A 59 11.73 -1.76 14.18
N THR A 60 10.75 -2.66 14.16
CA THR A 60 10.97 -4.10 14.24
C THR A 60 10.23 -4.83 13.14
N GLU A 61 10.85 -5.87 12.58
CA GLU A 61 10.20 -6.78 11.63
C GLU A 61 9.36 -7.84 12.36
N CYS A 62 8.25 -8.23 11.76
CA CYS A 62 7.30 -9.18 12.33
C CYS A 62 7.02 -10.30 11.33
N VAL A 63 7.17 -11.55 11.76
CA VAL A 63 6.87 -12.74 10.93
C VAL A 63 5.54 -13.40 11.27
N ALA A 64 5.01 -13.13 12.47
CA ALA A 64 3.73 -13.63 12.96
C ALA A 64 2.93 -12.50 13.63
N HIS A 65 1.60 -12.61 13.58
CA HIS A 65 0.71 -11.64 14.21
C HIS A 65 0.78 -11.80 15.74
N PRO A 66 0.99 -10.71 16.52
CA PRO A 66 1.17 -10.82 17.96
C PRO A 66 -0.04 -11.38 18.70
N ASP A 67 -1.25 -11.08 18.23
CA ASP A 67 -2.48 -11.49 18.93
C ASP A 67 -3.01 -12.87 18.53
N THR A 68 -2.73 -13.33 17.30
CA THR A 68 -3.31 -14.57 16.76
C THR A 68 -2.27 -15.66 16.53
N GLY A 69 -0.97 -15.32 16.56
CA GLY A 69 0.11 -16.22 16.17
C GLY A 69 0.15 -16.57 14.68
N GLY A 70 -0.78 -16.06 13.88
CA GLY A 70 -0.89 -16.37 12.45
C GLY A 70 0.35 -15.90 11.67
N ALA A 71 0.79 -16.72 10.71
CA ALA A 71 1.90 -16.36 9.83
C ALA A 71 1.55 -15.12 8.99
N LEU A 72 2.47 -14.17 8.94
CA LEU A 72 2.31 -12.95 8.15
C LEU A 72 2.96 -13.10 6.78
N ILE A 73 4.23 -13.50 6.73
CA ILE A 73 4.99 -13.60 5.48
C ILE A 73 4.46 -14.74 4.63
N GLY A 74 4.28 -14.49 3.32
CA GLY A 74 3.74 -15.44 2.35
C GLY A 74 2.21 -15.50 2.32
N THR A 75 1.51 -14.91 3.30
CA THR A 75 0.05 -14.85 3.31
C THR A 75 -0.45 -14.00 2.13
N ALA A 76 -1.25 -14.61 1.26
CA ALA A 76 -1.90 -13.93 0.14
C ALA A 76 -3.21 -13.29 0.60
N LEU A 77 -3.40 -12.02 0.28
CA LEU A 77 -4.65 -11.34 0.58
C LEU A 77 -5.78 -11.79 -0.37
N PRO A 78 -7.00 -11.97 0.13
CA PRO A 78 -8.13 -12.39 -0.70
C PRO A 78 -8.50 -11.33 -1.73
N ASP A 79 -9.14 -11.77 -2.82
CA ASP A 79 -9.66 -10.90 -3.88
C ASP A 79 -8.63 -9.95 -4.53
N TRP A 80 -7.34 -10.29 -4.48
CA TRP A 80 -6.27 -9.40 -4.96
C TRP A 80 -6.45 -8.94 -6.41
N ILE A 81 -6.82 -9.87 -7.31
CA ILE A 81 -7.06 -9.55 -8.72
C ILE A 81 -8.23 -8.56 -8.88
N LYS A 82 -9.31 -8.74 -8.09
CA LYS A 82 -10.45 -7.82 -8.11
C LYS A 82 -10.05 -6.44 -7.60
N LEU A 83 -9.24 -6.39 -6.54
CA LEU A 83 -8.75 -5.13 -5.97
C LEU A 83 -7.87 -4.38 -6.97
N ARG A 84 -6.94 -5.08 -7.64
CA ARG A 84 -6.10 -4.51 -8.70
C ARG A 84 -6.94 -3.92 -9.82
N ASN A 85 -7.96 -4.64 -10.28
CA ASN A 85 -8.86 -4.16 -11.32
C ASN A 85 -9.70 -2.97 -10.87
N LEU A 86 -10.15 -2.96 -9.62
CA LEU A 86 -10.91 -1.84 -9.05
C LEU A 86 -10.04 -0.58 -9.01
N VAL A 87 -8.85 -0.66 -8.42
CA VAL A 87 -8.02 0.53 -8.18
C VAL A 87 -7.46 1.12 -9.47
N THR A 88 -7.11 0.29 -10.46
CA THR A 88 -6.63 0.80 -11.76
C THR A 88 -7.73 1.53 -12.52
N LYS A 89 -8.96 1.02 -12.49
CA LYS A 89 -10.14 1.69 -13.05
C LYS A 89 -10.49 2.98 -12.30
N ALA A 90 -10.49 2.94 -10.97
CA ALA A 90 -10.77 4.10 -10.13
C ALA A 90 -9.74 5.22 -10.37
N ALA A 91 -8.47 4.87 -10.55
CA ALA A 91 -7.41 5.84 -10.81
C ALA A 91 -7.63 6.66 -12.09
N CYS A 92 -8.25 6.06 -13.12
CA CYS A 92 -8.59 6.74 -14.37
C CYS A 92 -9.68 7.82 -14.23
N VAL A 93 -10.45 7.82 -13.14
CA VAL A 93 -11.49 8.82 -12.88
C VAL A 93 -10.89 10.18 -12.52
N PHE A 94 -9.66 10.19 -11.97
CA PHE A 94 -8.97 11.41 -11.52
C PHE A 94 -7.64 11.64 -12.26
N PRO A 95 -7.65 11.79 -13.60
CA PRO A 95 -6.42 11.81 -14.41
C PRO A 95 -5.49 13.01 -14.11
N GLY A 96 -6.02 14.09 -13.52
CA GLY A 96 -5.23 15.24 -13.08
C GLY A 96 -4.34 14.95 -11.85
N ILE A 97 -4.65 13.91 -11.07
CA ILE A 97 -3.84 13.47 -9.94
C ILE A 97 -2.97 12.31 -10.42
N ARG A 98 -1.74 12.61 -10.82
CA ARG A 98 -0.86 11.63 -11.48
C ARG A 98 -0.22 10.62 -10.53
N THR A 99 -0.10 10.96 -9.24
CA THR A 99 0.36 10.05 -8.18
C THR A 99 -0.73 9.94 -7.13
N GLN A 100 -1.27 8.73 -6.96
CA GLN A 100 -2.48 8.48 -6.19
C GLN A 100 -2.24 7.41 -5.12
N SER A 101 -2.60 7.69 -3.87
CA SER A 101 -2.59 6.68 -2.80
C SER A 101 -4.02 6.33 -2.42
N TRP A 102 -4.47 5.13 -2.78
CA TRP A 102 -5.83 4.66 -2.56
C TRP A 102 -5.94 3.83 -1.29
N ASP A 103 -6.82 4.23 -0.38
CA ASP A 103 -7.22 3.38 0.74
C ASP A 103 -8.39 2.50 0.31
N ILE A 104 -8.20 1.19 0.48
CA ILE A 104 -9.16 0.16 0.05
C ILE A 104 -9.41 -0.80 1.21
N ALA A 105 -10.68 -1.07 1.49
CA ALA A 105 -11.11 -2.14 2.39
C ALA A 105 -11.32 -3.43 1.60
N LEU A 106 -10.82 -4.55 2.13
CA LEU A 106 -11.28 -5.87 1.72
C LEU A 106 -12.49 -6.23 2.57
N THR A 107 -13.59 -6.61 1.93
CA THR A 107 -14.84 -6.97 2.61
C THR A 107 -15.34 -8.33 2.10
N ASP A 108 -16.33 -8.89 2.78
CA ASP A 108 -17.05 -10.10 2.35
C ASP A 108 -17.78 -9.94 1.00
N ARG A 109 -18.04 -8.71 0.58
CA ARG A 109 -18.64 -8.35 -0.73
C ARG A 109 -17.60 -7.92 -1.77
N GLY A 110 -16.32 -8.08 -1.46
CA GLY A 110 -15.20 -7.68 -2.31
C GLY A 110 -14.55 -6.34 -1.91
N PRO A 111 -13.57 -5.86 -2.70
CA PRO A 111 -12.83 -4.65 -2.37
C PRO A 111 -13.68 -3.38 -2.56
N VAL A 112 -13.53 -2.42 -1.66
CA VAL A 112 -14.23 -1.12 -1.68
C VAL A 112 -13.22 0.02 -1.51
N CYS A 113 -13.22 0.98 -2.42
CA CYS A 113 -12.44 2.21 -2.28
C CYS A 113 -13.03 3.07 -1.16
N LEU A 114 -12.20 3.47 -0.20
CA LEU A 114 -12.59 4.33 0.92
C LEU A 114 -12.20 5.79 0.67
N GLU A 115 -10.96 6.01 0.23
CA GLU A 115 -10.39 7.34 0.11
C GLU A 115 -9.30 7.35 -0.97
N LEU A 116 -9.20 8.47 -1.70
CA LEU A 116 -8.05 8.82 -2.51
C LEU A 116 -7.26 9.92 -1.79
N ASN A 117 -6.02 9.62 -1.41
CA ASN A 117 -5.08 10.58 -0.87
C ASN A 117 -4.27 11.24 -2.00
N TYR A 118 -4.49 12.53 -2.20
CA TYR A 118 -3.74 13.33 -3.17
C TYR A 118 -2.33 13.64 -2.65
N GLY A 119 -1.32 13.63 -3.52
CA GLY A 119 0.08 13.85 -3.13
C GLY A 119 0.85 12.59 -2.74
N GLY A 120 0.21 11.42 -2.79
CA GLY A 120 0.91 10.13 -2.83
C GLY A 120 1.51 9.62 -1.53
N ASP A 121 1.21 10.23 -0.36
CA ASP A 121 1.70 9.87 1.00
C ASP A 121 2.65 8.66 1.03
N LEU A 122 3.92 8.94 0.77
CA LEU A 122 4.94 7.95 0.42
C LEU A 122 5.53 7.28 1.66
N ASN A 123 5.28 7.83 2.86
CA ASN A 123 5.91 7.38 4.09
C ASN A 123 5.58 5.93 4.41
N LEU A 124 4.30 5.55 4.36
CA LEU A 124 3.90 4.16 4.64
C LEU A 124 4.48 3.18 3.63
N ALA A 125 4.54 3.56 2.34
CA ALA A 125 5.11 2.70 1.30
C ALA A 125 6.60 2.46 1.54
N GLN A 126 7.35 3.52 1.86
CA GLN A 126 8.79 3.41 2.14
C GLN A 126 9.07 2.62 3.42
N LEU A 127 8.26 2.83 4.46
CA LEU A 127 8.38 2.13 5.73
C LEU A 127 8.14 0.62 5.58
N ALA A 128 7.06 0.26 4.87
CA ALA A 128 6.70 -1.12 4.61
C ALA A 128 7.77 -1.83 3.77
N GLU A 129 8.22 -1.19 2.68
CA GLU A 129 9.22 -1.74 1.77
C GLU A 129 10.65 -1.71 2.35
N GLY A 130 10.92 -0.88 3.36
CA GLY A 130 12.27 -0.68 3.91
C GLY A 130 13.23 0.02 2.94
N ARG A 131 12.70 0.71 1.93
CA ARG A 131 13.48 1.41 0.90
C ARG A 131 12.73 2.63 0.37
N GLY A 132 13.49 3.59 -0.16
CA GLY A 132 12.94 4.79 -0.79
C GLY A 132 12.07 4.47 -2.01
N VAL A 133 11.10 5.34 -2.28
CA VAL A 133 10.16 5.18 -3.41
C VAL A 133 10.71 5.70 -4.73
N LEU A 134 11.79 6.49 -4.72
CA LEU A 134 12.42 7.11 -5.90
C LEU A 134 13.27 6.10 -6.70
N ASP A 135 12.67 4.98 -7.05
CA ASP A 135 13.23 4.01 -7.99
C ASP A 135 13.03 4.45 -9.44
N GLU A 136 13.52 3.66 -10.39
CA GLU A 136 13.45 3.97 -11.82
C GLU A 136 12.01 4.15 -12.32
N ALA A 137 11.06 3.33 -11.84
CA ALA A 137 9.66 3.43 -12.26
C ALA A 137 9.01 4.71 -11.78
N TYR A 138 9.33 5.16 -10.56
CA TYR A 138 8.84 6.42 -10.02
C TYR A 138 9.52 7.63 -10.67
N ARG A 139 10.85 7.58 -10.91
CA ARG A 139 11.60 8.63 -11.64
C ARG A 139 11.05 8.83 -13.06
N SER A 140 10.89 7.74 -13.81
CA SER A 140 10.28 7.75 -15.15
C SER A 140 8.89 8.40 -15.12
N HIS A 141 8.07 8.07 -14.12
CA HIS A 141 6.75 8.68 -13.95
C HIS A 141 6.82 10.18 -13.68
N LEU A 142 7.73 10.65 -12.83
CA LEU A 142 7.92 12.07 -12.57
C LEU A 142 8.37 12.81 -13.84
N SER A 143 9.30 12.25 -14.61
CA SER A 143 9.71 12.80 -15.91
C SER A 143 8.53 12.90 -16.90
N GLU A 144 7.69 11.87 -16.98
CA GLU A 144 6.44 11.89 -17.77
C GLU A 144 5.40 12.91 -17.27
N CYS A 145 5.52 13.35 -16.03
CA CYS A 145 4.71 14.44 -15.45
C CYS A 145 5.35 15.82 -15.63
N GLY A 146 6.52 15.92 -16.29
CA GLY A 146 7.20 17.18 -16.58
C GLY A 146 8.20 17.64 -15.50
N TYR A 147 8.47 16.81 -14.48
CA TYR A 147 9.51 17.10 -13.49
C TYR A 147 10.91 16.78 -14.06
N ARG A 148 11.91 17.57 -13.69
CA ARG A 148 13.33 17.28 -14.00
C ARG A 148 13.93 16.58 -12.79
N CYS A 149 14.31 15.32 -12.94
CA CYS A 149 14.81 14.45 -11.87
C CYS A 149 16.24 13.98 -12.10
#